data_AF-A0AAQ3R9Y7-F1
#
_entry.id   AF-A0AAQ3R9Y7-F1
#
_cell.length_a   1.000
_cell.length_b   1.000
_cell.length_c   1.000
_cell.angle_alpha   90.00
_cell.angle_beta   90.00
_cell.angle_gamma   90.00
#
_symmetry.space_group_name_H-M   'P 1'
#
loop_
_entity.id
_entity.type
_entity.pdbx_description
1 polymer ?
#
loop_
_entity_poly.entity_id
_entity_poly.type
_entity_poly.pdbx_seq_one_letter_code
_entity_poly.pdbx_strand_id
1 'polypeptide(L)'
;MLTSSIFTVLASITSTLALPQLITRNTNYTLPTSTSVGYYQGSTSAGMNCFIEVSTGILQAGQCNLISVNAFSISRAPNNNCTFTLFAGTSSCDPSKPELTSSVKTLSFPIDAGNGTQCIETGVQDGGKFQKASGIWACS
;
A
#
# COMPACT_ATOMS: atom_id res chain seq x y z
N MET A 1 -48.62 14.54 71.26
CA MET A 1 -48.96 14.26 69.84
C MET A 1 -47.98 15.01 68.98
N LEU A 2 -47.04 14.32 68.34
CA LEU A 2 -46.32 14.82 67.17
C LEU A 2 -45.84 13.57 66.40
N THR A 3 -46.49 13.28 65.29
CA THR A 3 -46.20 12.18 64.36
C THR A 3 -45.05 12.59 63.45
N SER A 4 -44.01 11.77 63.34
CA SER A 4 -42.94 12.00 62.35
C SER A 4 -42.71 10.74 61.52
N SER A 5 -43.25 10.76 60.31
CA SER A 5 -42.98 9.83 59.22
C SER A 5 -41.59 10.10 58.63
N ILE A 6 -40.81 9.07 58.29
CA ILE A 6 -39.58 9.22 57.50
C ILE A 6 -39.72 8.38 56.23
N PHE A 7 -39.57 9.08 55.10
CA PHE A 7 -39.64 8.61 53.72
C PHE A 7 -38.39 7.80 53.33
N THR A 8 -38.59 6.64 52.71
CA THR A 8 -37.57 5.92 51.94
C THR A 8 -37.32 6.61 50.60
N VAL A 9 -36.08 7.04 50.34
CA VAL A 9 -35.63 7.57 49.04
C VAL A 9 -34.87 6.47 48.30
N LEU A 10 -35.45 5.97 47.20
CA LEU A 10 -34.82 5.02 46.30
C LEU A 10 -34.00 5.81 45.27
N ALA A 11 -32.67 5.74 45.34
CA ALA A 11 -31.77 6.39 44.40
C ALA A 11 -31.56 5.49 43.16
N SER A 12 -32.21 5.81 42.05
CA SER A 12 -31.98 5.18 40.74
C SER A 12 -30.81 5.85 40.03
N ILE A 13 -29.71 5.11 39.88
CA ILE A 13 -28.50 5.54 39.16
C ILE A 13 -28.76 5.36 37.66
N THR A 14 -29.05 6.44 36.93
CA THR A 14 -29.13 6.40 35.47
C THR A 14 -27.71 6.52 34.90
N SER A 15 -27.12 5.39 34.51
CA SER A 15 -25.89 5.37 33.72
C SER A 15 -26.19 5.85 32.30
N THR A 16 -25.93 7.12 32.02
CA THR A 16 -25.97 7.64 30.64
C THR A 16 -24.75 7.09 29.89
N LEU A 17 -24.99 6.09 29.05
CA LEU A 17 -24.01 5.56 28.12
C LEU A 17 -23.72 6.65 27.06
N ALA A 18 -22.60 7.35 27.21
CA ALA A 18 -22.13 8.30 26.19
C ALA A 18 -21.68 7.49 24.97
N LEU A 19 -22.47 7.51 23.89
CA LEU A 19 -22.03 6.98 22.61
C LEU A 19 -20.81 7.79 22.14
N PRO A 20 -19.74 7.15 21.62
CA PRO A 20 -18.68 7.87 20.95
C PRO A 20 -19.29 8.63 19.78
N GLN A 21 -19.10 9.95 19.79
CA GLN A 21 -19.53 10.78 18.69
C GLN A 21 -18.64 10.43 17.49
N LEU A 22 -19.25 9.94 16.41
CA LEU A 22 -18.58 9.86 15.12
C LEU A 22 -18.15 11.28 14.76
N ILE A 23 -16.86 11.55 14.88
CA ILE A 23 -16.25 12.71 14.25
C ILE A 23 -16.31 12.42 12.75
N THR A 24 -17.28 13.00 12.05
CA THR A 24 -17.30 13.03 10.59
C THR A 24 -16.15 13.93 10.16
N ARG A 25 -14.92 13.38 10.17
CA ARG A 25 -13.77 14.03 9.55
C ARG A 25 -14.12 14.15 8.08
N ASN A 26 -14.22 15.37 7.58
CA ASN A 26 -14.39 15.63 6.16
C ASN A 26 -13.14 15.13 5.44
N THR A 27 -13.16 13.87 5.02
CA THR A 27 -12.13 13.22 4.23
C THR A 27 -12.66 13.07 2.81
N ASN A 28 -12.71 14.18 2.06
CA ASN A 28 -12.68 14.11 0.59
C ASN A 28 -11.30 13.61 0.10
N TYR A 29 -10.75 12.57 0.73
CA TYR A 29 -9.56 11.87 0.28
C TYR A 29 -10.05 10.75 -0.64
N THR A 30 -10.08 11.06 -1.93
CA THR A 30 -10.24 10.03 -2.95
C THR A 30 -8.91 9.29 -3.06
N LEU A 31 -8.93 7.98 -2.83
CA LEU A 31 -7.75 7.15 -3.07
C LEU A 31 -7.39 7.21 -4.56
N PRO A 32 -6.10 7.37 -4.90
CA PRO A 32 -5.67 7.41 -6.28
C PRO A 32 -5.92 6.04 -6.91
N THR A 33 -6.63 6.04 -8.03
CA THR A 33 -6.96 4.81 -8.77
C THR A 33 -5.82 4.36 -9.69
N SER A 34 -4.88 5.26 -9.98
CA SER A 34 -3.70 4.97 -10.80
C SER A 34 -2.50 5.83 -10.40
N THR A 35 -1.32 5.41 -10.82
CA THR A 35 -0.08 6.19 -10.69
C THR A 35 0.79 6.01 -11.93
N SER A 36 1.55 7.04 -12.29
CA SER A 36 2.54 6.97 -13.37
C SER A 36 3.80 6.27 -12.89
N VAL A 37 4.39 5.48 -13.77
CA VAL A 37 5.65 4.78 -13.52
C VAL A 37 6.65 4.98 -14.65
N GLY A 38 7.93 5.09 -14.30
CA GLY A 38 9.04 4.93 -15.24
C GLY A 38 9.62 3.54 -15.08
N TYR A 39 9.95 2.85 -16.17
CA TYR A 39 10.60 1.55 -16.17
C TYR A 39 12.06 1.72 -16.56
N TYR A 40 12.95 1.00 -15.88
CA TYR A 40 14.37 1.22 -16.01
C TYR A 40 15.16 -0.09 -16.08
N GLN A 41 16.27 -0.06 -16.82
CA GLN A 41 17.16 -1.19 -17.01
C GLN A 41 18.63 -0.78 -16.82
N GLY A 42 19.49 -1.77 -16.66
CA GLY A 42 20.94 -1.61 -16.56
C GLY A 42 21.48 -1.74 -15.14
N SER A 43 22.80 -1.57 -15.03
CA SER A 43 23.58 -1.62 -13.80
C SER A 43 24.57 -0.46 -13.81
N THR A 44 24.50 0.43 -12.84
CA THR A 44 25.60 1.35 -12.54
C THR A 44 25.87 1.34 -11.05
N SER A 45 27.10 1.04 -10.70
CA SER A 45 27.64 1.14 -9.36
C SER A 45 27.32 2.52 -8.77
N ALA A 46 26.64 2.51 -7.62
CA ALA A 46 26.37 3.66 -6.75
C ALA A 46 25.31 4.69 -7.20
N GLY A 47 24.24 4.77 -6.42
CA GLY A 47 23.52 6.02 -6.13
C GLY A 47 22.10 6.11 -6.67
N MET A 48 21.12 5.87 -5.78
CA MET A 48 19.79 6.50 -5.63
C MET A 48 18.94 6.95 -6.85
N ASN A 49 19.30 6.53 -8.06
CA ASN A 49 18.58 6.78 -9.29
C ASN A 49 18.15 5.44 -9.87
N CYS A 50 16.95 5.36 -10.44
CA CYS A 50 16.34 4.13 -10.93
C CYS A 50 17.10 3.46 -12.10
N PHE A 51 18.36 3.78 -12.39
CA PHE A 51 19.13 3.38 -13.59
C PHE A 51 18.72 4.15 -14.87
N ILE A 52 18.78 3.52 -16.05
CA ILE A 52 18.46 4.13 -17.34
C ILE A 52 16.99 3.88 -17.67
N GLU A 53 16.24 4.96 -17.88
CA GLU A 53 14.82 4.86 -18.25
C GLU A 53 14.69 4.24 -19.65
N VAL A 54 13.87 3.19 -19.76
CA VAL A 54 13.60 2.50 -21.02
C VAL A 54 12.18 2.70 -21.52
N SER A 55 11.24 3.00 -20.64
CA SER A 55 9.85 3.32 -20.98
C SER A 55 9.10 3.93 -19.80
N THR A 56 7.89 4.41 -20.04
CA THR A 56 6.95 4.87 -19.00
C THR A 56 5.63 4.13 -19.12
N GLY A 57 4.81 4.19 -18.07
CA GLY A 57 3.49 3.59 -18.05
C GLY A 57 2.63 4.05 -16.88
N ILE A 58 1.54 3.34 -16.67
CA ILE A 58 0.57 3.60 -15.60
C ILE A 58 0.27 2.29 -14.89
N LEU A 59 0.38 2.30 -13.56
CA LEU A 59 -0.14 1.22 -12.71
C LEU A 59 -1.53 1.60 -12.24
N GLN A 60 -2.45 0.64 -12.29
CA GLN A 60 -3.79 0.76 -11.70
C GLN A 60 -3.80 0.15 -10.30
N ALA A 61 -4.50 0.80 -9.38
CA ALA A 61 -4.63 0.34 -8.01
C ALA A 61 -5.23 -1.07 -7.95
N GLY A 62 -4.60 -1.97 -7.20
CA GLY A 62 -5.07 -3.34 -6.98
C GLY A 62 -4.90 -4.28 -8.19
N GLN A 63 -4.40 -3.80 -9.33
CA GLN A 63 -4.17 -4.66 -10.49
C GLN A 63 -2.83 -5.40 -10.38
N CYS A 64 -2.84 -6.66 -10.79
CA CYS A 64 -1.62 -7.46 -10.90
C CYS A 64 -0.90 -7.12 -12.21
N ASN A 65 0.36 -6.73 -12.11
CA ASN A 65 1.19 -6.35 -13.24
C ASN A 65 2.41 -7.26 -13.34
N LEU A 66 2.77 -7.67 -14.56
CA LEU A 66 4.01 -8.39 -14.81
C LEU A 66 5.20 -7.44 -14.71
N ILE A 67 6.27 -7.89 -14.06
CA ILE A 67 7.48 -7.12 -13.86
C ILE A 67 8.61 -7.76 -14.67
N SER A 68 9.15 -7.00 -15.62
CA SER A 68 10.20 -7.43 -16.55
C SER A 68 11.44 -6.53 -16.52
N VAL A 69 11.49 -5.57 -15.60
CA VAL A 69 12.53 -4.54 -15.53
C VAL A 69 13.23 -4.54 -14.19
N ASN A 70 14.52 -4.18 -14.17
CA ASN A 70 15.36 -4.22 -12.95
C ASN A 70 14.90 -3.24 -11.88
N ALA A 71 14.39 -2.08 -12.29
CA ALA A 71 13.78 -1.11 -11.41
C ALA A 71 12.64 -0.36 -12.09
N PHE A 72 11.78 0.24 -11.27
CA PHE A 72 10.82 1.23 -11.75
C PHE A 72 10.72 2.39 -10.75
N SER A 73 10.38 3.58 -11.26
CA SER A 73 10.00 4.73 -10.46
C SER A 73 8.49 4.75 -10.32
N ILE A 74 7.98 5.06 -9.14
CA ILE A 74 6.54 5.30 -8.90
C ILE A 74 6.34 6.73 -8.43
N SER A 75 5.41 7.46 -9.07
CA SER A 75 4.99 8.77 -8.58
C SER A 75 4.27 8.66 -7.24
N ARG A 76 4.70 9.48 -6.29
CA ARG A 76 4.07 9.60 -4.96
C ARG A 76 2.74 10.32 -5.08
N ALA A 77 1.78 9.87 -4.29
CA ALA A 77 0.51 10.56 -4.13
C ALA A 77 0.65 11.61 -3.00
N PRO A 78 0.34 12.90 -3.22
CA PRO A 78 0.59 13.96 -2.23
C PRO A 78 -0.07 13.74 -0.87
N ASN A 79 -1.13 12.94 -0.85
CA ASN A 79 -2.12 12.87 0.21
C ASN A 79 -2.41 11.44 0.67
N ASN A 80 -1.76 10.43 0.08
CA ASN A 80 -2.05 9.03 0.34
C ASN A 80 -0.74 8.26 0.48
N ASN A 81 -0.64 7.41 1.50
CA ASN A 81 0.44 6.45 1.59
C ASN A 81 0.08 5.27 0.70
N CYS A 82 1.04 4.81 -0.08
CA CYS A 82 0.87 3.70 -0.98
C CYS A 82 1.87 2.60 -0.66
N THR A 83 1.60 1.40 -1.15
CA THR A 83 2.51 0.26 -1.06
C THR A 83 2.59 -0.39 -2.43
N PHE A 84 3.81 -0.69 -2.85
CA PHE A 84 4.04 -1.62 -3.93
C PHE A 84 4.43 -2.98 -3.34
N THR A 85 3.71 -4.03 -3.70
CA THR A 85 4.01 -5.39 -3.30
C THR A 85 4.56 -6.16 -4.51
N LEU A 86 5.80 -6.62 -4.41
CA LEU A 86 6.48 -7.45 -5.40
C LEU A 86 6.37 -8.92 -5.01
N PHE A 87 6.03 -9.77 -5.97
CA PHE A 87 6.01 -11.22 -5.86
C PHE A 87 7.11 -11.78 -6.77
N ALA A 88 8.28 -12.04 -6.20
CA ALA A 88 9.41 -12.62 -6.92
C ALA A 88 9.29 -14.15 -6.96
N GLY A 89 9.39 -14.74 -8.15
CA GLY A 89 9.23 -16.18 -8.41
C GLY A 89 7.93 -16.57 -9.13
N THR A 90 7.06 -15.61 -9.45
CA THR A 90 5.77 -15.87 -10.10
C THR A 90 5.30 -14.69 -10.96
N SER A 91 4.67 -14.99 -12.09
CA SER A 91 3.95 -14.04 -12.95
C SER A 91 2.55 -13.70 -12.43
N SER A 92 2.08 -14.43 -11.41
CA SER A 92 0.81 -14.16 -10.74
C SER A 92 1.02 -13.45 -9.41
N CYS A 93 0.16 -12.52 -9.04
CA CYS A 93 0.21 -11.86 -7.74
C CYS A 93 -0.40 -12.73 -6.64
N ASP A 94 -0.02 -14.01 -6.65
CA ASP A 94 -0.48 -15.06 -5.75
C ASP A 94 0.75 -15.85 -5.26
N PRO A 95 1.16 -15.68 -4.00
CA PRO A 95 2.37 -16.32 -3.47
C PRO A 95 2.25 -17.86 -3.39
N SER A 96 1.04 -18.42 -3.55
CA SER A 96 0.82 -19.86 -3.58
C SER A 96 1.12 -20.53 -4.93
N LYS A 97 1.42 -19.74 -5.97
CA LYS A 97 1.64 -20.22 -7.35
C LYS A 97 3.07 -19.91 -7.84
N PRO A 98 4.10 -20.61 -7.33
CA PRO A 98 5.45 -20.47 -7.85
C PRO A 98 5.54 -21.01 -9.28
N GLU A 99 6.23 -20.28 -10.16
CA GLU A 99 6.49 -20.70 -11.54
C GLU A 99 7.93 -21.15 -11.77
N LEU A 100 8.80 -20.86 -10.80
CA LEU A 100 10.14 -21.39 -10.71
C LEU A 100 10.20 -22.43 -9.59
N THR A 101 11.21 -23.29 -9.60
CA THR A 101 11.38 -24.36 -8.60
C THR A 101 11.66 -23.86 -7.16
N SER A 102 11.48 -22.56 -6.92
CA SER A 102 11.72 -21.87 -5.66
C SER A 102 10.43 -21.20 -5.18
N SER A 103 10.25 -21.13 -3.87
CA SER A 103 9.12 -20.42 -3.25
C SER A 103 9.02 -18.96 -3.70
N VAL A 104 7.80 -18.43 -3.74
CA VAL A 104 7.56 -17.01 -4.01
C VAL A 104 8.03 -16.17 -2.83
N LYS A 105 8.84 -15.14 -3.10
CA LYS A 105 9.24 -14.13 -2.12
C LYS A 105 8.38 -12.88 -2.30
N THR A 106 7.65 -12.51 -1.25
CA THR A 106 6.88 -11.26 -1.22
C THR A 106 7.69 -10.15 -0.57
N LEU A 107 7.82 -9.02 -1.25
CA LEU A 107 8.50 -7.81 -0.78
C LEU A 107 7.54 -6.62 -0.85
N SER A 108 7.39 -5.89 0.24
CA SER A 108 6.55 -4.70 0.31
C SER A 108 7.40 -3.44 0.41
N PHE A 109 7.16 -2.50 -0.48
CA PHE A 109 7.85 -1.22 -0.57
C PHE A 109 6.86 -0.11 -0.19
N PRO A 110 7.02 0.52 0.99
CA PRO A 110 6.20 1.67 1.35
C PRO A 110 6.56 2.85 0.45
N ILE A 111 5.53 3.56 -0.01
CA ILE A 111 5.62 4.76 -0.83
C ILE A 111 4.89 5.84 -0.04
N ASP A 112 5.65 6.61 0.72
CA ASP A 112 5.11 7.65 1.60
C ASP A 112 4.41 8.74 0.78
N ALA A 113 3.37 9.33 1.39
CA ALA A 113 2.68 10.48 0.83
C ALA A 113 3.66 11.62 0.56
N GLY A 114 3.51 12.27 -0.58
CA GLY A 114 4.35 13.38 -0.97
C GLY A 114 4.38 13.62 -2.46
N ASN A 115 5.34 14.42 -2.89
CA ASN A 115 5.58 14.73 -4.29
C ASN A 115 6.84 14.02 -4.79
N GLY A 116 7.00 13.96 -6.12
CA GLY A 116 8.14 13.31 -6.77
C GLY A 116 7.94 11.81 -6.96
N THR A 117 9.04 11.11 -7.22
CA THR A 117 9.03 9.68 -7.51
C THR A 117 9.89 8.91 -6.53
N GLN A 118 9.57 7.63 -6.33
CA GLN A 118 10.38 6.70 -5.55
C GLN A 118 10.83 5.54 -6.42
N CYS A 119 12.11 5.21 -6.34
CA CYS A 119 12.69 4.07 -7.02
C CYS A 119 12.47 2.77 -6.24
N ILE A 120 12.05 1.73 -6.95
CA ILE A 120 11.90 0.38 -6.42
C ILE A 120 12.74 -0.55 -7.28
N GLU A 121 13.71 -1.20 -6.64
CA GLU A 121 14.53 -2.24 -7.26
C GLU A 121 13.79 -3.59 -7.16
N THR A 122 13.57 -4.21 -8.30
CA THR A 122 12.85 -5.49 -8.41
C THR A 122 13.81 -6.67 -8.48
N GLY A 123 15.06 -6.40 -8.92
CA GLY A 123 16.07 -7.41 -9.22
C GLY A 123 15.82 -8.20 -10.51
N VAL A 124 14.78 -7.87 -11.28
CA VAL A 124 14.43 -8.57 -12.51
C VAL A 124 15.34 -8.17 -13.65
N GLN A 125 16.16 -9.10 -14.13
CA GLN A 125 17.12 -8.87 -15.21
C GLN A 125 16.65 -9.50 -16.53
N ASP A 126 17.30 -9.13 -17.63
CA ASP A 126 17.10 -9.69 -18.96
C ASP A 126 15.63 -9.76 -19.41
N GLY A 127 14.83 -8.74 -19.08
CA GLY A 127 13.43 -8.69 -19.48
C GLY A 127 12.51 -9.69 -18.76
N GLY A 128 12.95 -10.30 -17.65
CA GLY A 128 12.20 -11.39 -16.99
C GLY A 128 12.28 -12.73 -17.73
N LYS A 129 13.33 -12.92 -18.57
CA LYS A 129 13.56 -14.17 -19.30
C LYS A 129 13.80 -15.35 -18.36
N PHE A 130 14.65 -15.16 -17.36
CA PHE A 130 15.06 -16.22 -16.41
C PHE A 130 14.44 -16.06 -15.01
N GLN A 131 13.72 -14.98 -14.78
CA GLN A 131 13.13 -14.63 -13.50
C GLN A 131 11.68 -14.23 -13.73
N LYS A 132 10.77 -14.77 -12.92
CA LYS A 132 9.35 -14.39 -12.95
C LYS A 132 9.07 -13.46 -11.80
N ALA A 133 8.40 -12.36 -12.07
CA ALA A 133 7.97 -11.44 -11.05
C ALA A 133 6.67 -10.75 -11.47
N SER A 134 5.87 -10.42 -10.47
CA SER A 134 4.66 -9.64 -10.62
C SER A 134 4.52 -8.68 -9.44
N GLY A 135 3.62 -7.71 -9.55
CA GLY A 135 3.39 -6.78 -8.45
C GLY A 135 2.05 -6.08 -8.49
N ILE A 136 1.66 -5.60 -7.31
CA ILE A 136 0.44 -4.83 -7.08
C ILE A 136 0.82 -3.52 -6.41
N TRP A 137 0.31 -2.42 -6.96
CA TRP A 137 0.32 -1.12 -6.30
C TRP A 137 -1.04 -0.82 -5.71
N ALA A 138 -1.09 -0.32 -4.48
CA ALA A 138 -2.32 0.10 -3.82
C ALA A 138 -2.05 1.21 -2.81
N CYS A 139 -3.06 2.01 -2.48
CA CYS A 139 -2.98 3.05 -1.46
C CYS A 139 -4.04 2.81 -0.37
N SER A 140 -3.81 3.38 0.81
CA SER A 140 -4.67 3.30 1.99
C SER A 140 -4.74 4.63 2.73
#